data_AF-A0A7S4FW71-F1
#
_entry.id   AF-A0A7S4FW71-F1
#
_cell.length_a   1.000
_cell.length_b   1.000
_cell.length_c   1.000
_cell.angle_alpha   90.00
_cell.angle_beta   90.00
_cell.angle_gamma   90.00
#
_symmetry.space_group_name_H-M   'P 1'
#
loop_
_entity.id
_entity.type
_entity.pdbx_description
1 polymer ?
#
loop_
_entity_poly.entity_id
_entity_poly.type
_entity_poly.pdbx_seq_one_letter_code
_entity_poly.pdbx_strand_id
1 'polypeptide(L)'
;MAEVRHLPGAGTRQGDPLSPAIFALVSSLVVYPLLERVSGVEVMMYTDDLLILFPYTYIAGVVQSVMGILQEFGDFFGIATQPKKKQPPSSGTWSQGHG
;
A
#
# COMPACT_ATOMS: atom_id res chain seq x y z
N MET A 1 6.73 4.46 -23.07
CA MET A 1 5.50 4.72 -22.29
C MET A 1 4.51 3.63 -22.65
N ALA A 2 4.31 2.65 -21.77
CA ALA A 2 3.35 1.56 -22.02
C ALA A 2 1.96 2.03 -21.58
N GLU A 3 1.00 1.96 -22.49
CA GLU A 3 -0.41 2.28 -22.25
C GLU A 3 -1.01 1.17 -21.36
N VAL A 4 -1.43 1.52 -20.13
CA VAL A 4 -2.15 0.61 -19.25
C VAL A 4 -3.54 0.40 -19.86
N ARG A 5 -3.68 -0.61 -20.72
CA ARG A 5 -4.99 -1.03 -21.23
C ARG A 5 -5.76 -1.66 -20.08
N HIS A 6 -6.73 -0.91 -19.52
CA HIS A 6 -7.75 -1.47 -18.66
C HIS A 6 -8.53 -2.52 -19.46
N LEU A 7 -8.18 -3.79 -19.30
CA LEU A 7 -8.96 -4.90 -19.83
C LEU A 7 -10.21 -5.04 -18.95
N PRO A 8 -11.42 -4.78 -19.47
CA PRO A 8 -12.64 -5.04 -18.71
C PRO A 8 -12.70 -6.56 -18.42
N GLY A 9 -12.59 -6.92 -17.14
CA GLY A 9 -12.52 -8.32 -16.69
C GLY A 9 -11.18 -8.75 -16.08
N ALA A 10 -10.18 -7.88 -16.00
CA ALA A 10 -8.97 -8.17 -15.22
C ALA A 10 -9.26 -8.06 -13.72
N GLY A 11 -9.27 -9.19 -13.02
CA GLY A 11 -9.51 -9.27 -11.58
C GLY A 11 -10.12 -10.60 -11.16
N THR A 12 -10.11 -10.89 -9.86
CA THR A 12 -10.80 -12.05 -9.31
C THR A 12 -12.28 -11.72 -9.08
N ARG A 13 -13.16 -12.73 -9.16
CA ARG A 13 -14.60 -12.51 -8.94
C ARG A 13 -14.86 -12.23 -7.46
N GLN A 14 -15.71 -11.24 -7.17
CA GLN A 14 -16.20 -11.04 -5.82
C GLN A 14 -17.07 -12.23 -5.39
N GLY A 15 -16.95 -12.64 -4.13
CA GLY A 15 -17.65 -13.81 -3.57
C GLY A 15 -17.02 -15.15 -3.91
N ASP A 16 -15.99 -15.20 -4.75
CA ASP A 16 -15.20 -16.42 -4.94
C ASP A 16 -14.33 -16.65 -3.68
N PRO A 17 -14.39 -17.84 -3.06
CA PRO A 17 -13.68 -18.12 -1.81
C PRO A 17 -12.15 -18.07 -1.96
N LEU A 18 -11.61 -18.16 -3.17
CA LEU A 18 -10.17 -18.09 -3.43
C LEU A 18 -9.67 -16.66 -3.70
N SER A 19 -10.57 -15.73 -4.01
CA SER A 19 -10.21 -14.33 -4.29
C SER A 19 -9.34 -13.69 -3.21
N PRO A 20 -9.60 -13.86 -1.90
CA PRO A 20 -8.75 -13.29 -0.85
C PRO A 20 -7.32 -13.86 -0.87
N ALA A 21 -7.17 -15.16 -1.11
CA ALA A 21 -5.86 -15.81 -1.13
C ALA A 21 -5.02 -15.38 -2.35
N ILE A 22 -5.67 -15.29 -3.52
CA ILE A 22 -5.02 -14.80 -4.76
C ILE A 22 -4.59 -13.34 -4.57
N PHE A 23 -5.46 -12.51 -3.99
CA PHE A 23 -5.13 -11.12 -3.70
C PHE A 23 -3.95 -11.00 -2.72
N ALA A 24 -3.94 -11.79 -1.64
CA ALA A 24 -2.84 -11.80 -0.67
C ALA A 24 -1.51 -12.20 -1.31
N LEU A 25 -1.52 -13.20 -2.21
CA LEU A 25 -0.35 -13.63 -2.95
C LEU A 25 0.18 -12.52 -3.86
N VAL A 26 -0.69 -11.92 -4.67
CA VAL A 26 -0.33 -10.83 -5.58
C VAL A 26 0.23 -9.62 -4.80
N SER A 27 -0.43 -9.23 -3.71
CA SER A 27 0.02 -8.12 -2.87
C SER A 27 1.36 -8.41 -2.17
N SER A 28 1.63 -9.67 -1.80
CA SER A 28 2.94 -10.06 -1.24
C SER A 28 4.11 -9.83 -2.21
N LEU A 29 3.88 -9.96 -3.52
CA LEU A 29 4.88 -9.69 -4.56
C LEU A 29 5.25 -8.20 -4.66
N VAL A 30 4.34 -7.31 -4.22
CA VAL A 30 4.59 -5.86 -4.13
C VAL A 30 5.26 -5.49 -2.82
N VAL A 31 4.91 -6.17 -1.73
CA VAL A 31 5.43 -5.88 -0.37
C VAL A 31 6.83 -6.45 -0.15
N TYR A 32 7.15 -7.62 -0.71
CA TYR A 32 8.45 -8.25 -0.49
C TYR A 32 9.64 -7.36 -0.94
N PRO A 33 9.62 -6.74 -2.13
CA PRO A 33 10.67 -5.80 -2.54
C PRO A 33 10.80 -4.57 -1.65
N LEU A 34 9.69 -4.13 -1.03
CA LEU A 34 9.72 -3.02 -0.07
C LEU A 34 10.51 -3.39 1.19
N LEU A 35 10.25 -4.58 1.74
CA LEU A 35 10.95 -5.09 2.92
C LEU A 35 12.44 -5.37 2.64
N GLU A 36 12.76 -5.76 1.40
CA GLU A 36 14.15 -6.01 0.96
C GLU A 36 14.94 -4.70 0.80
N ARG A 37 14.31 -3.66 0.21
CA ARG A 37 15.00 -2.41 -0.16
C ARG A 37 14.98 -1.34 0.93
N VAL A 38 14.05 -1.43 1.88
CA VAL A 38 13.90 -0.44 2.95
C VAL A 38 14.03 -1.14 4.29
N SER A 39 15.15 -0.93 4.97
CA SER A 39 15.38 -1.48 6.29
C SER A 39 14.61 -0.71 7.37
N GLY A 40 14.14 -1.44 8.38
CA GLY A 40 13.47 -0.85 9.53
C GLY A 40 12.08 -0.29 9.22
N VAL A 41 11.37 -0.80 8.20
CA VAL A 41 9.92 -0.59 8.08
C VAL A 41 9.20 -1.86 8.50
N GLU A 42 8.08 -1.69 9.21
CA GLU A 42 7.15 -2.78 9.47
C GLU A 42 5.95 -2.64 8.54
N VAL A 43 5.49 -3.75 7.98
CA VAL A 43 4.37 -3.75 7.03
C VAL A 43 3.29 -4.68 7.57
N MET A 44 2.07 -4.14 7.70
CA MET A 44 0.88 -4.92 8.02
C MET A 44 -0.09 -4.83 6.85
N MET A 45 -0.53 -5.98 6.35
CA MET A 45 -1.47 -6.08 5.24
C MET A 45 -2.76 -6.71 5.73
N TYR A 46 -3.89 -6.09 5.42
CA TYR A 46 -5.22 -6.59 5.71
C TYR A 46 -6.08 -6.41 4.46
N THR A 47 -6.43 -7.51 3.81
CA THR A 47 -7.09 -7.49 2.49
C THR A 47 -6.34 -6.54 1.54
N ASP A 48 -7.01 -5.51 1.03
CA ASP A 48 -6.53 -4.44 0.16
C ASP A 48 -5.88 -3.25 0.88
N ASP A 49 -5.95 -3.20 2.21
CA ASP A 49 -5.31 -2.16 3.01
C ASP A 49 -3.86 -2.55 3.38
N LEU A 50 -2.95 -1.62 3.13
CA LEU A 50 -1.52 -1.75 3.45
C LEU A 50 -1.10 -0.65 4.43
N LEU A 51 -0.74 -1.05 5.65
CA LEU A 51 -0.18 -0.17 6.67
C LEU A 51 1.34 -0.33 6.69
N ILE A 52 2.05 0.79 6.61
CA ILE A 52 3.52 0.84 6.67
C ILE A 52 3.90 1.70 7.86
N LEU A 53 4.59 1.09 8.82
CA LEU A 53 5.00 1.67 10.08
C LEU A 53 6.49 2.04 9.99
N PHE A 54 6.81 3.26 10.41
CA PHE A 54 8.17 3.78 10.48
C PHE A 54 8.56 3.94 11.96
N PRO A 55 9.53 3.16 12.48
CA PRO A 55 9.92 3.16 13.89
C PRO A 55 10.75 4.40 14.28
N TYR A 56 11.27 5.16 13.31
CA TYR A 56 12.02 6.39 13.56
C TYR A 56 11.36 7.60 12.91
N THR A 57 11.64 8.79 13.46
CA THR A 57 11.13 10.10 13.05
C THR A 57 11.07 10.23 11.54
N TYR A 58 9.88 10.55 11.02
CA TYR A 58 9.57 10.82 9.61
C TYR A 58 10.75 11.43 8.83
N ILE A 59 11.48 10.59 8.09
CA ILE A 59 12.38 11.07 7.05
C ILE A 59 11.57 11.07 5.75
N ALA A 60 11.22 12.25 5.25
CA ALA A 60 10.47 12.41 4.00
C ALA A 60 11.07 11.59 2.84
N GLY A 61 12.41 11.41 2.82
CA GLY A 61 13.11 10.56 1.87
C GLY A 61 12.72 9.08 1.92
N VAL A 62 12.53 8.51 3.12
CA VAL A 62 12.14 7.09 3.26
C VAL A 62 10.72 6.87 2.75
N VAL A 63 9.80 7.79 3.06
CA VAL A 63 8.43 7.74 2.53
C VAL A 63 8.43 7.85 1.01
N GLN A 64 9.24 8.75 0.42
CA GLN A 64 9.37 8.84 -1.03
C GLN A 64 9.92 7.55 -1.65
N SER A 65 10.92 6.92 -1.04
CA SER A 65 11.45 5.63 -1.50
C SER A 65 10.39 4.51 -1.44
N VAL A 66 9.66 4.40 -0.33
CA VAL A 66 8.55 3.45 -0.17
C VAL A 66 7.51 3.65 -1.26
N MET A 67 7.10 4.90 -1.47
CA MET A 67 6.11 5.26 -2.49
C MET A 67 6.60 4.96 -3.91
N GLY A 68 7.88 5.20 -4.20
CA GLY A 68 8.51 4.87 -5.47
C GLY A 68 8.52 3.36 -5.74
N ILE A 69 8.88 2.56 -4.73
CA ILE A 69 8.87 1.09 -4.83
C ILE A 69 7.44 0.58 -5.05
N LEU A 70 6.47 1.04 -4.27
CA LEU A 70 5.07 0.62 -4.42
C LEU A 70 4.51 1.00 -5.80
N GLN A 71 4.92 2.14 -6.36
CA GLN A 71 4.52 2.55 -7.70
C GLN A 71 5.20 1.69 -8.77
N GLU A 72 6.52 1.47 -8.68
CA GLU A 72 7.30 0.65 -9.62
C GLU A 72 6.73 -0.77 -9.73
N PHE A 73 6.52 -1.42 -8.59
CA PHE A 73 5.99 -2.79 -8.55
C PHE A 73 4.48 -2.84 -8.81
N GLY A 74 3.74 -1.84 -8.33
CA GLY A 74 2.32 -1.70 -8.66
C GLY A 74 2.11 -1.64 -10.18
N ASP A 75 2.85 -0.77 -10.88
CA ASP A 75 2.78 -0.65 -12.33
C ASP A 75 3.20 -1.94 -13.05
N PHE A 76 4.24 -2.63 -12.55
CA PHE A 76 4.68 -3.92 -13.10
C PHE A 76 3.59 -5.00 -13.02
N PHE A 77 2.86 -5.07 -11.90
CA PHE A 77 1.79 -6.04 -11.68
C PHE A 77 0.40 -5.55 -12.13
N GLY A 78 0.29 -4.34 -12.67
CA GLY A 78 -0.99 -3.74 -13.08
C GLY A 78 -1.90 -3.34 -11.91
N ILE A 79 -1.33 -3.07 -10.73
CA ILE A 79 -2.02 -2.70 -9.50
C ILE A 79 -1.88 -1.19 -9.30
N ALA A 80 -2.98 -0.46 -9.50
CA ALA A 80 -3.02 0.97 -9.23
C ALA A 80 -3.07 1.23 -7.72
N THR A 81 -2.04 1.86 -7.15
CA THR A 81 -2.12 2.36 -5.77
C THR A 81 -2.87 3.71 -5.76
N GLN A 82 -3.82 3.90 -4.85
CA GLN A 82 -4.54 5.18 -4.71
C GLN A 82 -3.97 5.99 -3.53
N PRO A 83 -3.27 7.12 -3.77
CA PRO A 83 -2.65 7.91 -2.70
C PRO A 83 -3.64 8.69 -1.82
N LYS A 84 -4.92 8.81 -2.20
CA LYS A 84 -5.87 9.76 -1.58
C LYS A 84 -6.24 9.47 -0.10
N LYS A 85 -5.82 8.33 0.47
CA LYS A 85 -5.94 8.04 1.91
C LYS A 85 -4.64 8.26 2.71
N LYS A 86 -3.57 8.76 2.08
CA LYS A 86 -2.23 8.97 2.70
C LYS A 86 -2.17 10.31 3.44
N GLN A 87 -3.02 10.51 4.43
CA GLN A 87 -2.91 11.65 5.34
C GLN A 87 -1.95 11.27 6.48
N PRO A 88 -0.91 12.07 6.81
CA PRO A 88 -0.42 12.07 8.19
C PRO A 88 -1.63 12.40 9.08
N PRO A 89 -1.77 11.83 10.29
CA PRO A 89 -2.84 12.25 11.18
C PRO A 89 -2.83 13.77 11.20
N SER A 90 -3.94 14.39 10.76
CA SER A 90 -4.09 15.83 10.94
C SER A 90 -3.83 16.06 12.42
N SER A 91 -3.09 17.12 12.73
CA SER A 91 -2.82 17.57 14.09
C SER A 91 -4.15 17.88 14.78
N GLY A 92 -4.88 16.84 15.18
CA GLY A 92 -6.07 16.90 15.96
C GLY A 92 -5.60 17.14 17.38
N THR A 93 -5.67 18.39 17.81
CA THR A 93 -5.80 18.71 19.22
C THR A 93 -6.91 17.83 19.77
N TRP A 94 -6.55 16.84 20.58
CA TRP A 94 -7.49 16.17 21.46
C TRP A 94 -8.04 17.24 22.41
N SER A 95 -9.17 17.82 22.06
CA SER A 95 -9.98 18.57 23.02
C SER A 95 -10.49 17.57 24.04
N GLN A 96 -9.73 17.36 25.11
CA GLN A 96 -10.32 16.99 26.40
C GLN A 96 -11.27 18.13 26.77
N GLY A 97 -12.56 17.85 26.77
CA GLY A 97 -13.59 18.83 27.09
C GLY A 97 -14.86 18.11 27.52
N HIS A 98 -15.14 18.22 28.81
CA HIS A 98 -16.24 17.61 29.54
C HIS A 98 -17.63 17.89 28.96
N GLY A 99 -18.50 16.89 29.06
CA GLY A 99 -19.95 16.97 28.93
C GLY A 99 -20.58 15.76 29.59
#